data_AF-A0A9E2HEY1-F1
#
_entry.id   AF-A0A9E2HEY1-F1
#
_cell.length_a   1.000
_cell.length_b   1.000
_cell.length_c   1.000
_cell.angle_alpha   90.00
_cell.angle_beta   90.00
_cell.angle_gamma   90.00
#
_symmetry.space_group_name_H-M   'P 1'
#
loop_
_entity.id
_entity.type
_entity.pdbx_description
1 polymer ?
#
loop_
_entity_poly.entity_id
_entity_poly.type
_entity_poly.pdbx_seq_one_letter_code
_entity_poly.pdbx_strand_id
1 'polypeptide(L)' 'MAESSKKFPIKVLIMCGGKGTRMWPISNLSHPKQFESFLGKKSMFR' A
#
# COMPACT_ATOMS: atom_id res chain seq x y z
N MET A 1 -16.60 -39.80 -8.57
CA MET A 1 -15.47 -38.97 -9.02
C MET A 1 -15.78 -37.53 -8.63
N ALA A 2 -15.07 -36.97 -7.65
CA ALA A 2 -15.34 -35.64 -7.13
C ALA A 2 -14.83 -34.56 -8.09
N GLU A 3 -15.68 -33.58 -8.35
CA GLU A 3 -15.49 -32.51 -9.31
C GLU A 3 -14.37 -31.56 -8.86
N SER A 4 -13.35 -31.41 -9.71
CA SER A 4 -12.20 -30.53 -9.49
C SER A 4 -12.65 -29.07 -9.39
N SER A 5 -12.55 -28.49 -8.19
CA SER A 5 -12.86 -27.09 -7.92
C SER A 5 -11.96 -26.14 -8.71
N LYS A 6 -12.54 -25.40 -9.66
CA LYS A 6 -11.84 -24.34 -10.40
C LYS A 6 -11.42 -23.22 -9.42
N LYS A 7 -10.11 -23.06 -9.22
CA LYS A 7 -9.55 -21.88 -8.54
C LYS A 7 -9.56 -20.69 -9.49
N PHE A 8 -10.25 -19.62 -9.11
CA PHE A 8 -10.17 -18.35 -9.82
C PHE A 8 -8.96 -17.54 -9.34
N PRO A 9 -8.24 -16.82 -10.22
CA PRO A 9 -7.14 -15.97 -9.82
C PRO A 9 -7.67 -14.76 -9.03
N ILE A 10 -7.31 -14.70 -7.74
CA ILE A 10 -7.63 -13.57 -6.87
C ILE A 10 -6.70 -12.40 -7.24
N LYS A 11 -7.28 -11.24 -7.55
CA LYS A 11 -6.54 -10.00 -7.80
C LYS A 11 -6.54 -9.14 -6.55
N VAL A 12 -5.37 -8.68 -6.13
CA VAL A 12 -5.21 -7.76 -5.00
C VAL A 12 -4.92 -6.37 -5.54
N LEU A 13 -5.70 -5.38 -5.11
CA LEU A 13 -5.48 -3.96 -5.42
C LEU A 13 -5.09 -3.24 -4.13
N ILE A 14 -3.90 -2.64 -4.12
CA ILE A 14 -3.44 -1.79 -3.02
C ILE A 14 -3.61 -0.34 -3.45
N MET A 15 -4.53 0.38 -2.81
CA MET A 15 -4.77 1.79 -3.09
C MET A 15 -3.78 2.66 -2.31
N CYS A 16 -2.71 3.12 -2.98
CA CYS A 16 -1.67 3.96 -2.39
C CYS A 16 -1.86 5.45 -2.74
N GLY A 17 -3.03 6.01 -2.40
CA GLY A 17 -3.39 7.39 -2.72
C GLY A 17 -3.70 8.25 -1.49
N GLY A 18 -3.54 9.57 -1.65
CA GLY A 18 -3.88 10.58 -0.64
C GLY A 18 -2.69 11.46 -0.24
N LYS A 19 -2.89 12.79 -0.18
CA LYS A 19 -1.81 13.78 0.04
C LYS A 19 -1.18 13.75 1.44
N GLY A 20 -1.78 13.02 2.38
CA GLY A 20 -1.17 12.84 3.69
C GLY A 20 -1.05 14.08 4.57
N THR A 21 -1.91 15.07 4.41
CA THR A 21 -1.85 16.35 5.14
C THR A 21 -1.80 16.24 6.67
N ARG A 22 -2.37 15.18 7.26
CA ARG A 22 -2.29 14.91 8.71
C ARG A 22 -0.89 14.59 9.26
N MET A 23 0.08 14.24 8.40
CA MET A 23 1.49 14.04 8.82
C MET A 23 2.40 15.10 8.20
N TRP A 24 1.86 16.25 7.81
CA TRP A 24 2.70 17.39 7.49
C TRP A 24 3.50 17.79 8.75
N PRO A 25 4.80 18.13 8.64
CA PRO A 25 5.59 18.36 7.43
C PRO A 25 6.26 17.12 6.82
N ILE A 26 6.22 15.99 7.53
CA ILE A 26 6.87 14.73 7.13
C ILE A 26 6.31 14.20 5.81
N SER A 27 5.00 14.34 5.59
CA SER A 27 4.35 14.05 4.31
C SER A 27 4.11 15.35 3.54
N ASN A 28 4.63 15.43 2.33
CA ASN A 28 4.40 16.54 1.40
C ASN A 28 4.20 16.02 -0.04
N LEU A 29 4.01 16.92 -1.01
CA LEU A 29 3.78 16.54 -2.41
C LEU A 29 4.95 15.76 -3.01
N SER A 30 6.18 16.09 -2.61
CA SER A 30 7.41 15.41 -3.04
C SER A 30 7.65 14.12 -2.27
N HIS A 31 7.09 14.00 -1.06
CA HIS A 31 7.26 12.87 -0.13
C HIS A 31 5.91 12.31 0.34
N PRO A 32 5.24 11.47 -0.47
CA PRO A 32 3.98 10.84 -0.09
C PRO A 32 4.16 9.82 1.05
N LYS A 33 3.18 9.76 1.96
CA LYS A 33 3.20 8.88 3.15
C LYS A 33 3.58 7.43 2.89
N GLN A 34 3.06 6.85 1.82
CA GLN A 34 3.26 5.44 1.50
C GLN A 34 4.74 5.09 1.27
N PHE A 35 5.57 6.09 0.95
CA PHE A 35 7.01 5.92 0.70
C PHE A 35 7.87 6.43 1.85
N GLU A 36 7.28 7.00 2.90
CA GLU A 36 8.00 7.44 4.09
C GLU A 36 8.23 6.28 5.07
N SER A 37 9.41 6.24 5.65
CA SER A 37 9.79 5.24 6.65
C SER A 37 9.35 5.67 8.04
N PHE A 38 8.04 5.62 8.29
CA PHE A 38 7.46 6.07 9.56
C PHE A 38 7.78 5.12 10.73
N LEU A 39 7.79 3.80 10.50
CA LEU A 39 8.22 2.80 11.47
C LEU A 39 9.54 2.14 11.03
N GLY A 40 10.65 2.68 11.53
CA GLY A 40 11.98 2.09 11.32
C GLY A 40 12.57 2.41 9.95
N LYS A 41 13.24 1.44 9.31
CA LYS A 41 14.06 1.65 8.11
C LYS A 41 13.36 1.32 6.78
N LYS A 42 12.13 0.82 6.81
CA LYS A 42 11.36 0.45 5.62
C LYS A 42 10.16 1.39 5.45
N SER A 43 9.77 1.64 4.20
CA SER A 43 8.57 2.42 3.94
C SER A 43 7.33 1.52 4.01
N MET A 44 6.14 2.13 4.04
CA MET A 44 4.89 1.37 4.09
C MET A 44 4.61 0.57 2.81
N PHE A 45 5.21 0.95 1.68
CA PHE A 45 4.92 0.35 0.38
C PHE A 45 6.15 -0.20 -0.39
N ARG A 46 7.35 0.37 -0.18
CA ARG A 46 8.64 -0.10 -0.70
C ARG A 46 9.49 -0.70 0.42
#